data_AF-A0A3B0UHN9-F1
#
_entry.id   AF-A0A3B0UHN9-F1
#
_cell.length_a   1.000
_cell.length_b   1.000
_cell.length_c   1.000
_cell.angle_alpha   90.00
_cell.angle_beta   90.00
_cell.angle_gamma   90.00
#
_symmetry.space_group_name_H-M   'P 1'
#
loop_
_entity.id
_entity.type
_entity.pdbx_description
1 polymer ?
#
loop_
_entity_poly.entity_id
_entity_poly.type
_entity_poly.pdbx_seq_one_letter_code
_entity_poly.pdbx_strand_id
1 'polypeptide(L)'
;MKNVLRITLGLFLLSIVFMSCSKTTTSKKSYIKYDNKEYDLSQGIIFPGDFAGKQVAPTDVTSGNPISLLLLSSGLTIHEVGGTVDSISGTGSGIVFETYSGSSDKLDDGEYVFDSLSLEKPGTFSYADAIFDYNVGTEVGTEVEMIGGTLTVKTVGNDYEFTFNCNTHDGKTVTGYYKGSIKSYMTPVGKVAKNGVQKLSGWNFRH
;
A
#
# COMPACT_ATOMS: atom_id res chain seq x y z
N MET A 1 -3.38 10.72 74.47
CA MET A 1 -3.30 10.21 73.08
C MET A 1 -4.69 9.86 72.56
N LYS A 2 -5.49 10.81 72.08
CA LYS A 2 -6.82 10.51 71.50
C LYS A 2 -7.24 11.37 70.29
N ASN A 3 -6.44 12.36 69.89
CA ASN A 3 -6.90 13.38 68.93
C ASN A 3 -6.11 13.42 67.61
N VAL A 4 -5.10 12.55 67.40
CA VAL A 4 -4.27 12.56 66.17
C VAL A 4 -4.86 11.65 65.08
N LEU A 5 -5.87 10.83 65.41
CA LEU A 5 -6.42 9.80 64.51
C LEU A 5 -7.41 10.34 63.46
N ARG A 6 -7.84 11.61 63.54
CA ARG A 6 -8.89 12.15 62.66
C ARG A 6 -8.40 13.01 61.50
N ILE A 7 -7.11 13.34 61.45
CA ILE A 7 -6.58 14.24 60.41
C ILE A 7 -5.89 13.47 59.27
N THR A 8 -5.49 12.22 59.48
CA THR A 8 -4.83 11.39 58.45
C THR A 8 -5.77 10.70 57.46
N LEU A 9 -7.09 10.68 57.70
CA LEU A 9 -8.05 10.02 56.79
C LEU A 9 -8.65 10.96 55.73
N GLY A 10 -8.47 12.27 55.87
CA GLY A 10 -8.99 13.27 54.93
C GLY A 10 -8.05 13.61 53.77
N LEU A 11 -6.77 13.21 53.83
CA LEU A 11 -5.74 13.58 52.85
C LEU A 11 -5.37 12.43 51.89
N PHE A 12 -5.97 11.26 52.02
CA PHE A 12 -5.68 10.09 51.18
C PHE A 12 -6.69 9.86 50.04
N LEU A 13 -7.80 10.63 50.01
CA LEU A 13 -8.84 10.52 48.98
C LEU A 13 -8.72 11.57 47.86
N LEU A 14 -7.70 12.44 47.90
CA LEU A 14 -7.47 13.50 46.91
C LEU A 14 -6.21 13.28 46.06
N SER A 15 -5.83 12.03 45.82
CA SER A 15 -4.64 11.69 45.01
C SER A 15 -4.92 10.69 43.89
N ILE A 16 -6.18 10.25 43.68
CA ILE A 16 -6.52 9.20 42.72
C ILE A 16 -7.06 9.74 41.36
N VAL A 17 -7.21 11.06 41.19
CA VAL A 17 -7.85 11.63 39.98
C VAL A 17 -6.89 12.00 38.84
N PHE A 18 -5.58 11.77 38.96
CA PHE A 18 -4.61 12.10 37.90
C PHE A 18 -4.09 10.92 37.09
N MET A 19 -4.75 9.76 37.15
CA MET A 19 -4.60 8.74 36.10
C MET A 19 -5.38 9.17 34.85
N SER A 20 -4.96 10.31 34.28
CA SER A 20 -5.24 10.63 32.89
C SER A 20 -4.59 9.53 32.07
N CYS A 21 -5.41 8.59 31.64
CA CYS A 21 -5.05 7.58 30.67
C CYS A 21 -4.48 8.34 29.46
N SER A 22 -3.15 8.35 29.32
CA SER A 22 -2.56 8.62 28.02
C SER A 22 -3.11 7.51 27.14
N LYS A 23 -4.12 7.84 26.33
CA LYS A 23 -4.44 7.04 25.16
C LYS A 23 -3.18 7.09 24.33
N THR A 24 -2.29 6.13 24.56
CA THR A 24 -1.22 5.79 23.65
C THR A 24 -1.96 5.51 22.34
N THR A 25 -1.91 6.47 21.43
CA THR A 25 -2.37 6.31 20.06
C THR A 25 -1.46 5.27 19.45
N THR A 26 -1.77 3.99 19.69
CA THR A 26 -1.14 2.88 19.00
C THR A 26 -1.47 3.10 17.53
N SER A 27 -0.47 3.49 16.73
CA SER A 27 -0.64 3.58 15.30
C SER A 27 -1.13 2.23 14.79
N LYS A 28 -2.20 2.22 14.01
CA LYS A 28 -2.74 1.01 13.41
C LYS A 28 -1.63 0.37 12.58
N LYS A 29 -1.32 -0.91 12.85
CA LYS A 29 -0.29 -1.65 12.12
C LYS A 29 -0.71 -1.80 10.66
N SER A 30 0.24 -1.64 9.74
CA SER A 30 0.06 -1.90 8.32
C SER A 30 0.11 -3.41 8.04
N TYR A 31 -0.84 -3.91 7.24
CA TYR A 31 -1.02 -5.33 6.96
C TYR A 31 -1.70 -5.60 5.62
N ILE A 32 -1.51 -6.82 5.13
CA ILE A 32 -2.34 -7.48 4.12
C ILE A 32 -2.86 -8.79 4.69
N LYS A 33 -4.12 -9.13 4.38
CA LYS A 33 -4.80 -10.32 4.89
C LYS A 33 -5.41 -11.11 3.75
N TYR A 34 -5.17 -12.41 3.76
CA TYR A 34 -5.74 -13.40 2.85
C TYR A 34 -5.93 -14.73 3.57
N ASP A 35 -7.06 -15.39 3.33
CA ASP A 35 -7.40 -16.68 3.95
C ASP A 35 -7.24 -16.70 5.48
N ASN A 36 -7.77 -15.66 6.13
CA ASN A 36 -7.67 -15.43 7.58
C ASN A 36 -6.25 -15.25 8.16
N LYS A 37 -5.20 -15.25 7.33
CA LYS A 37 -3.83 -14.96 7.73
C LYS A 37 -3.49 -13.50 7.44
N GLU A 38 -2.84 -12.86 8.40
CA GLU A 38 -2.37 -11.48 8.30
C GLU A 38 -0.84 -11.45 8.17
N TYR A 39 -0.36 -10.65 7.23
CA TYR A 39 1.05 -10.42 6.93
C TYR A 39 1.35 -8.92 7.07
N ASP A 40 2.55 -8.56 7.51
CA ASP A 40 2.93 -7.15 7.61
C ASP A 40 3.07 -6.50 6.23
N LEU A 41 2.80 -5.21 6.17
CA LEU A 41 3.26 -4.34 5.09
C LEU A 41 4.14 -3.27 5.72
N SER A 42 5.37 -3.10 5.25
CA SER A 42 6.36 -2.20 5.87
C SER A 42 6.87 -1.13 4.92
N GLN A 43 6.70 -1.31 3.62
CA GLN A 43 7.22 -0.42 2.60
C GLN A 43 6.23 -0.27 1.45
N GLY A 44 6.25 0.90 0.82
CA GLY A 44 5.42 1.17 -0.33
C GLY A 44 6.11 2.10 -1.31
N ILE A 45 5.89 1.86 -2.59
CA ILE A 45 6.45 2.64 -3.68
C ILE A 45 5.39 2.94 -4.74
N ILE A 46 5.58 4.02 -5.47
CA ILE A 46 4.86 4.29 -6.72
C ILE A 46 5.83 4.45 -7.88
N PHE A 47 5.44 3.98 -9.05
CA PHE A 47 6.20 4.07 -10.30
C PHE A 47 5.24 4.12 -11.49
N PRO A 48 5.70 4.55 -12.68
CA PRO A 48 4.84 4.59 -13.86
C PRO A 48 4.20 3.21 -14.13
N GLY A 49 2.89 3.19 -14.37
CA GLY A 49 2.18 1.93 -14.65
C GLY A 49 2.59 1.37 -16.01
N ASP A 50 3.14 0.14 -16.03
CA ASP A 50 3.52 -0.57 -17.26
C ASP A 50 3.77 -2.08 -17.03
N PHE A 51 2.99 -2.76 -16.18
CA PHE A 51 3.14 -4.21 -16.05
C PHE A 51 2.73 -4.95 -17.33
N ALA A 52 1.79 -4.40 -18.09
CA ALA A 52 1.30 -4.97 -19.34
C ALA A 52 2.11 -4.58 -20.59
N GLY A 53 3.22 -3.83 -20.48
CA GLY A 53 4.03 -3.42 -21.64
C GLY A 53 3.29 -2.49 -22.62
N LYS A 54 2.21 -1.84 -22.17
CA LYS A 54 1.46 -0.88 -22.96
C LYS A 54 1.91 0.52 -22.56
N GLN A 55 2.85 1.07 -23.34
CA GLN A 55 2.90 2.52 -23.49
C GLN A 55 1.63 2.97 -24.23
N VAL A 56 0.54 3.18 -23.49
CA VAL A 56 -0.59 3.91 -24.04
C VAL A 56 -0.17 5.38 -24.01
N ALA A 57 0.31 5.88 -25.15
CA ALA A 57 0.28 7.31 -25.39
C ALA A 57 -1.19 7.74 -25.18
N PRO A 58 -1.49 8.70 -24.28
CA PRO A 58 -2.86 9.10 -24.03
C PRO A 58 -3.44 9.64 -25.34
N THR A 59 -4.25 8.82 -26.01
CA THR A 59 -4.89 9.21 -27.29
C THR A 59 -6.12 10.08 -27.05
N ASP A 60 -6.61 10.14 -25.81
CA ASP A 60 -7.73 10.99 -25.41
C ASP A 60 -7.51 11.63 -24.03
N VAL A 61 -7.88 12.90 -23.92
CA VAL A 61 -7.72 13.77 -22.73
C VAL A 61 -8.56 13.32 -21.51
N THR A 62 -9.24 12.18 -21.61
CA THR A 62 -10.18 11.64 -20.63
C THR A 62 -9.66 10.41 -19.87
N SER A 63 -8.50 9.85 -20.26
CA SER A 63 -7.85 8.75 -19.54
C SER A 63 -7.07 9.26 -18.33
N GLY A 64 -7.09 8.51 -17.23
CA GLY A 64 -6.22 8.76 -16.08
C GLY A 64 -4.78 8.38 -16.38
N ASN A 65 -3.87 8.90 -15.56
CA ASN A 65 -2.44 8.61 -15.66
C ASN A 65 -2.15 7.27 -14.98
N PRO A 66 -1.51 6.32 -15.68
CA PRO A 66 -1.19 5.01 -15.11
C PRO A 66 -0.09 5.13 -14.06
N ILE A 67 -0.39 4.73 -12.84
CA ILE A 67 0.53 4.69 -11.70
C ILE A 67 0.39 3.34 -11.02
N SER A 68 1.49 2.61 -10.92
CA SER A 68 1.54 1.38 -10.13
C SER A 68 1.84 1.71 -8.67
N LEU A 69 1.02 1.18 -7.77
CA LEU A 69 1.26 1.16 -6.33
C LEU A 69 1.76 -0.23 -5.96
N LEU A 70 2.94 -0.33 -5.34
CA LEU A 70 3.45 -1.58 -4.79
C LEU A 70 3.63 -1.45 -3.28
N LEU A 71 3.01 -2.35 -2.51
CA LEU A 71 3.15 -2.44 -1.06
C LEU A 71 3.76 -3.81 -0.72
N LEU A 72 4.82 -3.82 0.08
CA LEU A 72 5.54 -5.05 0.42
C LEU A 72 5.73 -5.21 1.93
N SER A 73 5.85 -6.46 2.36
CA SER A 73 6.28 -6.83 3.70
C SER A 73 7.79 -6.60 3.88
N SER A 74 8.23 -6.68 5.12
CA SER A 74 9.63 -6.47 5.50
C SER A 74 10.58 -7.58 5.04
N GLY A 75 10.04 -8.73 4.62
CA GLY A 75 10.82 -9.86 4.09
C GLY A 75 11.26 -9.72 2.63
N LEU A 76 10.75 -8.69 1.94
CA LEU A 76 11.14 -8.36 0.57
C LEU A 76 12.04 -7.12 0.56
N THR A 77 13.03 -7.11 -0.33
CA THR A 77 13.98 -6.01 -0.48
C THR A 77 13.91 -5.49 -1.92
N ILE A 78 13.72 -4.19 -2.06
CA ILE A 78 13.82 -3.47 -3.32
C ILE A 78 15.28 -3.11 -3.57
N HIS A 79 15.81 -3.49 -4.73
CA HIS A 79 17.13 -3.10 -5.20
C HIS A 79 17.01 -1.98 -6.21
N GLU A 80 17.89 -0.99 -6.08
CA GLU A 80 17.88 0.20 -6.90
C GLU A 80 19.19 0.40 -7.64
N VAL A 81 19.09 0.81 -8.90
CA VAL A 81 20.22 1.22 -9.72
C VAL A 81 19.88 2.55 -10.38
N GLY A 82 20.72 3.57 -10.18
CA GLY A 82 20.52 4.87 -10.80
C GLY A 82 19.26 5.63 -10.34
N GLY A 83 18.74 5.32 -9.15
CA GLY A 83 17.52 5.95 -8.62
C GLY A 83 16.22 5.38 -9.18
N THR A 84 16.28 4.24 -9.86
CA THR A 84 15.12 3.47 -10.33
C THR A 84 15.12 2.08 -9.70
N VAL A 85 13.95 1.46 -9.60
CA VAL A 85 13.84 0.06 -9.17
C VAL A 85 14.44 -0.84 -10.24
N ASP A 86 15.32 -1.75 -9.83
CA ASP A 86 15.98 -2.73 -10.69
C ASP A 86 15.39 -4.13 -10.50
N SER A 87 15.29 -4.56 -9.23
CA SER A 87 14.84 -5.90 -8.87
C SER A 87 14.24 -5.94 -7.47
N ILE A 88 13.52 -7.03 -7.18
CA ILE A 88 13.06 -7.37 -5.83
C ILE A 88 13.68 -8.72 -5.46
N SER A 89 14.00 -8.92 -4.18
CA SER A 89 14.50 -10.20 -3.68
C SER A 89 13.94 -10.50 -2.30
N GLY A 90 14.16 -11.73 -1.81
CA GLY A 90 13.78 -12.15 -0.47
C GLY A 90 12.56 -13.07 -0.45
N THR A 91 11.93 -13.18 0.71
CA THR A 91 10.70 -13.97 0.91
C THR A 91 9.73 -13.16 1.73
N GLY A 92 8.53 -12.95 1.22
CA GLY A 92 7.54 -12.15 1.93
C GLY A 92 6.21 -12.08 1.21
N SER A 93 5.44 -11.05 1.54
CA SER A 93 4.10 -10.82 1.02
C SER A 93 3.98 -9.41 0.49
N GLY A 94 3.03 -9.16 -0.39
CA GLY A 94 2.85 -7.84 -0.98
C GLY A 94 1.66 -7.80 -1.93
N ILE A 95 1.36 -6.61 -2.42
CA ILE A 95 0.30 -6.37 -3.40
C ILE A 95 0.68 -5.22 -4.32
N VAL A 96 0.29 -5.35 -5.58
CA VAL A 96 0.32 -4.25 -6.56
C VAL A 96 -1.08 -3.87 -7.00
N PHE A 97 -1.22 -2.61 -7.34
CA PHE A 97 -2.34 -2.09 -8.11
C PHE A 97 -1.80 -1.33 -9.33
N GLU A 98 -2.38 -1.53 -10.50
CA GLU A 98 -2.23 -0.63 -11.65
C GLU A 98 -3.41 0.33 -11.67
N THR A 99 -3.17 1.54 -11.14
CA THR A 99 -4.19 2.56 -10.92
C THR A 99 -4.15 3.63 -12.00
N TYR A 100 -5.26 4.33 -12.19
CA TYR A 100 -5.36 5.49 -13.06
C TYR A 100 -5.71 6.73 -12.24
N SER A 101 -4.74 7.62 -12.06
CA SER A 101 -4.88 8.84 -11.25
C SER A 101 -5.20 10.06 -12.12
N GLY A 102 -5.85 11.07 -11.56
CA GLY A 102 -6.00 12.37 -12.25
C GLY A 102 -4.66 13.12 -12.37
N SER A 103 -3.78 12.94 -11.39
CA SER A 103 -2.39 13.44 -11.37
C SER A 103 -1.42 12.49 -12.09
N SER A 104 -0.37 13.06 -12.69
CA SER A 104 0.65 12.29 -13.44
C SER A 104 1.83 11.80 -12.60
N ASP A 105 1.95 12.23 -11.34
CA ASP A 105 3.14 12.04 -10.50
C ASP A 105 2.83 11.52 -9.09
N LYS A 106 1.55 11.31 -8.78
CA LYS A 106 1.05 10.86 -7.48
C LYS A 106 -0.32 10.22 -7.63
N LEU A 107 -0.72 9.45 -6.61
CA LEU A 107 -2.10 8.99 -6.45
C LEU A 107 -2.92 10.11 -5.81
N ASP A 108 -4.01 10.49 -6.46
CA ASP A 108 -4.99 11.41 -5.87
C ASP A 108 -5.76 10.74 -4.74
N ASP A 109 -6.13 11.52 -3.73
CA ASP A 109 -7.03 11.09 -2.66
C ASP A 109 -8.39 10.68 -3.23
N GLY A 110 -8.94 9.56 -2.78
CA GLY A 110 -10.23 9.06 -3.24
C GLY A 110 -10.35 7.55 -3.20
N GLU A 111 -11.48 7.05 -3.67
CA GLU A 111 -11.70 5.62 -3.90
C GLU A 111 -11.38 5.29 -5.36
N TYR A 112 -10.55 4.27 -5.54
CA TYR A 112 -10.25 3.65 -6.82
C TYR A 112 -11.05 2.35 -6.91
N VAL A 113 -11.85 2.21 -7.96
CA VAL A 113 -12.71 1.04 -8.18
C VAL A 113 -12.14 0.17 -9.29
N PHE A 114 -12.21 -1.16 -9.13
CA PHE A 114 -11.76 -2.08 -10.17
C PHE A 114 -12.52 -1.88 -11.47
N ASP A 115 -11.79 -1.71 -12.56
CA ASP A 115 -12.31 -1.50 -13.90
C ASP A 115 -12.09 -2.74 -14.77
N SER A 116 -13.05 -3.65 -14.68
CA SER A 116 -13.09 -4.89 -15.48
C SER A 116 -13.14 -4.67 -17.00
N LEU A 117 -13.41 -3.43 -17.45
CA LEU A 117 -13.48 -3.08 -18.87
C LEU A 117 -12.21 -2.34 -19.34
N SER A 118 -11.28 -2.05 -18.42
CA SER A 118 -10.05 -1.30 -18.71
C SER A 118 -10.31 -0.02 -19.51
N LEU A 119 -11.27 0.78 -19.04
CA LEU A 119 -11.60 2.11 -19.55
C LEU A 119 -10.60 3.17 -19.09
N GLU A 120 -9.73 2.84 -18.12
CA GLU A 120 -8.59 3.66 -17.71
C GLU A 120 -8.98 5.04 -17.17
N LYS A 121 -10.14 5.13 -16.49
CA LYS A 121 -10.65 6.41 -15.99
C LYS A 121 -9.96 6.82 -14.69
N PRO A 122 -9.76 8.12 -14.41
CA PRO A 122 -9.31 8.57 -13.10
C PRO A 122 -10.15 7.98 -11.96
N GLY A 123 -9.50 7.50 -10.90
CA GLY A 123 -10.18 6.82 -9.79
C GLY A 123 -10.57 5.37 -10.10
N THR A 124 -9.80 4.69 -10.95
CA THR A 124 -9.97 3.25 -11.22
C THR A 124 -8.65 2.50 -11.15
N PHE A 125 -8.70 1.17 -11.04
CA PHE A 125 -7.55 0.30 -11.27
C PHE A 125 -7.96 -0.87 -12.14
N SER A 126 -7.14 -1.28 -13.10
CA SER A 126 -7.46 -2.35 -14.06
C SER A 126 -6.83 -3.69 -13.70
N TYR A 127 -5.82 -3.67 -12.83
CA TYR A 127 -5.06 -4.85 -12.44
C TYR A 127 -4.61 -4.75 -10.99
N ALA A 128 -4.63 -5.87 -10.28
CA ALA A 128 -4.05 -6.01 -8.96
C ALA A 128 -3.75 -7.48 -8.65
N ASP A 129 -2.53 -7.75 -8.20
CA ASP A 129 -2.07 -9.07 -7.77
C ASP A 129 -1.42 -8.98 -6.40
N ALA A 130 -1.60 -10.03 -5.61
CA ALA A 130 -0.96 -10.19 -4.30
C ALA A 130 -0.13 -11.47 -4.25
N ILE A 131 0.96 -11.39 -3.49
CA ILE A 131 1.81 -12.53 -3.17
C ILE A 131 1.81 -12.76 -1.65
N PHE A 132 1.85 -14.02 -1.24
CA PHE A 132 1.90 -14.44 0.16
C PHE A 132 2.96 -15.52 0.38
N ASP A 133 3.82 -15.31 1.38
CA ASP A 133 4.96 -16.17 1.70
C ASP A 133 5.81 -16.54 0.45
N TYR A 134 5.92 -15.59 -0.48
CA TYR A 134 6.52 -15.80 -1.79
C TYR A 134 8.01 -15.53 -1.76
N ASN A 135 8.79 -16.53 -2.16
CA ASN A 135 10.21 -16.45 -2.36
C ASN A 135 10.51 -16.07 -3.81
N VAL A 136 11.06 -14.87 -3.99
CA VAL A 136 11.35 -14.31 -5.31
C VAL A 136 12.43 -15.08 -6.07
N GLY A 137 13.40 -15.67 -5.36
CA GLY A 137 14.50 -16.41 -5.99
C GLY A 137 14.11 -17.79 -6.51
N THR A 138 13.13 -18.44 -5.86
CA THR A 138 12.66 -19.77 -6.26
C THR A 138 11.32 -19.76 -6.98
N GLU A 139 10.63 -18.61 -7.03
CA GLU A 139 9.25 -18.47 -7.55
C GLU A 139 8.28 -19.44 -6.85
N VAL A 140 8.39 -19.54 -5.52
CA VAL A 140 7.54 -20.41 -4.69
C VAL A 140 6.79 -19.59 -3.67
N GLY A 141 5.47 -19.73 -3.63
CA GLY A 141 4.58 -19.07 -2.68
C GLY A 141 3.14 -19.18 -3.12
N THR A 142 2.29 -18.30 -2.61
CA THR A 142 0.93 -18.12 -3.13
C THR A 142 0.85 -16.82 -3.91
N GLU A 143 0.32 -16.88 -5.12
CA GLU A 143 -0.03 -15.73 -5.95
C GLU A 143 -1.55 -15.69 -6.11
N VAL A 144 -2.13 -14.49 -6.07
CA VAL A 144 -3.56 -14.28 -6.10
C VAL A 144 -3.87 -13.05 -6.93
N GLU A 145 -4.65 -13.23 -7.99
CA GLU A 145 -5.16 -12.14 -8.82
C GLU A 145 -6.51 -11.64 -8.30
N MET A 146 -6.69 -10.31 -8.33
CA MET A 146 -7.94 -9.66 -7.97
C MET A 146 -8.85 -9.49 -9.20
N ILE A 147 -10.12 -9.83 -9.03
CA ILE A 147 -11.15 -9.71 -10.09
C ILE A 147 -12.15 -8.58 -9.85
N GLY A 148 -11.90 -7.78 -8.81
CA GLY A 148 -12.83 -6.77 -8.33
C GLY A 148 -12.39 -6.23 -6.99
N GLY A 149 -12.87 -5.05 -6.64
CA GLY A 149 -12.59 -4.46 -5.33
C GLY A 149 -12.48 -2.95 -5.35
N THR A 150 -12.06 -2.43 -4.19
CA THR A 150 -11.77 -1.01 -4.01
C THR A 150 -10.41 -0.82 -3.33
N LEU A 151 -9.76 0.29 -3.68
CA LEU A 151 -8.60 0.86 -3.02
C LEU A 151 -8.92 2.30 -2.63
N THR A 152 -8.96 2.60 -1.34
CA THR A 152 -9.06 3.97 -0.84
C THR A 152 -7.67 4.54 -0.62
N VAL A 153 -7.41 5.70 -1.20
CA VAL A 153 -6.18 6.49 -1.05
C VAL A 153 -6.48 7.73 -0.23
N LYS A 154 -5.65 8.02 0.77
CA LYS A 154 -5.71 9.26 1.53
C LYS A 154 -4.32 9.74 1.90
N THR A 155 -4.05 11.02 1.68
CA THR A 155 -2.81 11.66 2.09
C THR A 155 -2.99 12.27 3.50
N VAL A 156 -2.06 11.98 4.41
CA VAL A 156 -2.06 12.51 5.79
C VAL A 156 -0.69 13.10 6.11
N GLY A 157 -0.55 14.41 5.89
CA GLY A 157 0.76 15.06 5.99
C GLY A 157 1.67 14.61 4.85
N ASN A 158 2.78 13.95 5.18
CA ASN A 158 3.73 13.39 4.20
C ASN A 158 3.51 11.90 3.93
N ASP A 159 2.57 11.26 4.64
CA ASP A 159 2.30 9.84 4.52
C ASP A 159 1.06 9.57 3.66
N TYR A 160 1.04 8.40 3.04
CA TYR A 160 -0.18 7.83 2.49
C TYR A 160 -0.84 6.90 3.48
N GLU A 161 -2.16 6.83 3.41
CA GLU A 161 -3.00 5.86 4.08
C GLU A 161 -3.84 5.14 3.01
N PHE A 162 -3.58 3.85 2.84
CA PHE A 162 -4.31 2.98 1.92
C PHE A 162 -5.19 2.00 2.69
N THR A 163 -6.39 1.77 2.19
CA THR A 163 -7.24 0.66 2.62
C THR A 163 -7.77 -0.02 1.38
N PHE A 164 -7.71 -1.35 1.32
CA PHE A 164 -8.19 -2.08 0.17
C PHE A 164 -9.00 -3.30 0.58
N ASN A 165 -9.96 -3.65 -0.28
CA ASN A 165 -10.82 -4.81 -0.16
C ASN A 165 -11.11 -5.34 -1.56
N CYS A 166 -10.48 -6.45 -1.90
CA CYS A 166 -10.50 -7.05 -3.23
C CYS A 166 -11.03 -8.48 -3.19
N ASN A 167 -11.72 -8.87 -4.24
CA ASN A 167 -12.27 -10.20 -4.44
C ASN A 167 -11.37 -10.99 -5.40
N THR A 168 -11.30 -12.29 -5.19
CA THR A 168 -10.46 -13.22 -5.95
C THR A 168 -11.33 -14.21 -6.72
N HIS A 169 -10.75 -14.92 -7.69
CA HIS A 169 -11.46 -15.94 -8.47
C HIS A 169 -12.05 -17.09 -7.63
N ASP A 170 -11.42 -17.43 -6.50
CA ASP A 170 -11.89 -18.49 -5.60
C ASP A 170 -12.93 -18.01 -4.56
N GLY A 171 -13.42 -16.77 -4.70
CA GLY A 171 -14.45 -16.19 -3.83
C GLY A 171 -13.92 -15.76 -2.46
N LYS A 172 -12.60 -15.78 -2.25
CA LYS A 172 -11.95 -15.19 -1.07
C LYS A 172 -11.77 -13.68 -1.25
N THR A 173 -11.32 -13.05 -0.18
CA THR A 173 -10.99 -11.62 -0.18
C THR A 173 -9.55 -11.39 0.22
N VAL A 174 -8.92 -10.43 -0.46
CA VAL A 174 -7.66 -9.81 -0.05
C VAL A 174 -7.99 -8.44 0.51
N THR A 175 -7.70 -8.24 1.79
CA THR A 175 -7.98 -6.99 2.49
C THR A 175 -6.71 -6.44 3.10
N GLY A 176 -6.61 -5.14 3.30
CA GLY A 176 -5.43 -4.60 3.94
C GLY A 176 -5.53 -3.13 4.28
N TYR A 177 -4.52 -2.72 5.03
CA TYR A 177 -4.33 -1.36 5.49
C TYR A 177 -2.84 -1.04 5.41
N TYR A 178 -2.50 0.11 4.88
CA TYR A 178 -1.14 0.62 4.94
C TYR A 178 -1.17 2.07 5.36
N LYS A 179 -0.29 2.44 6.29
CA LYS A 179 0.03 3.83 6.56
C LYS A 179 1.54 4.00 6.64
N GLY A 180 2.07 4.92 5.84
CA GLY A 180 3.48 5.21 5.81
C GLY A 180 3.87 6.09 4.63
N SER A 181 5.14 6.48 4.61
CA SER A 181 5.69 7.26 3.51
C SER A 181 5.85 6.39 2.26
N ILE A 182 5.57 6.97 1.10
CA ILE A 182 5.70 6.29 -0.20
C ILE A 182 6.88 6.86 -0.95
N LYS A 183 7.79 5.98 -1.39
CA LYS A 183 8.88 6.38 -2.27
C LYS A 183 8.38 6.45 -3.70
N SER A 184 8.51 7.62 -4.32
CA SER A 184 8.10 7.84 -5.70
C SER A 184 9.28 7.67 -6.66
N TYR A 185 9.07 6.85 -7.69
CA TYR A 185 9.94 6.73 -8.86
C TYR A 185 9.29 7.35 -10.11
N MET A 186 8.27 8.19 -9.91
CA MET A 186 7.67 8.95 -11.00
C MET A 186 8.68 9.94 -11.57
N THR A 187 8.85 9.96 -12.89
CA THR A 187 9.69 10.97 -13.53
C THR A 187 8.88 12.24 -13.74
N PRO A 188 9.36 13.42 -13.30
CA PRO A 188 8.66 14.68 -13.55
C PRO A 188 8.48 14.94 -15.04
N VAL A 189 7.27 15.37 -15.42
CA VAL A 189 6.94 15.76 -16.80
C VAL A 189 7.94 16.82 -17.28
N GLY A 190 8.71 16.51 -18.33
CA GLY A 190 9.74 17.38 -18.91
C GLY A 190 11.19 16.88 -18.81
N LYS A 191 11.45 15.78 -18.08
CA LYS A 191 12.75 15.08 -18.07
C LYS A 191 12.59 13.62 -18.49
N VAL A 192 11.97 13.35 -19.64
CA VAL A 192 11.89 11.98 -20.16
C VAL A 192 13.30 11.56 -20.57
N ALA A 193 13.97 10.78 -19.72
CA ALA A 193 15.14 10.02 -20.12
C ALA A 193 14.71 8.99 -21.18
N LYS A 194 15.47 8.87 -22.26
CA LYS A 194 15.22 8.00 -23.43
C LYS A 194 15.27 6.49 -23.14
N ASN A 195 15.17 6.06 -21.89
CA ASN A 195 15.37 4.66 -21.53
C ASN A 195 14.00 4.01 -21.34
N GLY A 196 13.74 3.04 -22.21
CA GLY A 196 12.44 2.39 -22.39
C GLY A 196 11.92 1.61 -21.19
N VAL A 197 10.71 1.10 -21.39
CA VAL A 197 9.89 0.20 -20.56
C VAL A 197 10.71 -0.55 -19.49
N GLN A 198 10.46 -0.22 -18.23
CA GLN A 198 11.09 -0.90 -17.09
C GLN A 198 10.24 -2.11 -16.68
N LYS A 199 10.66 -3.31 -17.10
CA LYS A 199 10.19 -4.55 -16.47
C LYS A 199 10.91 -4.72 -15.13
N LEU A 200 10.16 -4.86 -14.04
CA LEU A 200 10.70 -5.23 -12.74
C LEU A 200 11.16 -6.70 -12.78
N SER A 201 12.47 -6.91 -12.84
CA SER A 201 13.02 -8.27 -12.83
C SER A 201 12.79 -8.93 -11.46
N GLY A 202 12.27 -10.17 -11.45
CA GLY A 202 11.92 -10.91 -10.22
C GLY A 202 10.46 -10.75 -9.77
N TRP A 203 9.67 -9.95 -10.47
CA TRP A 203 8.23 -9.83 -10.25
C TRP A 203 7.50 -10.06 -11.58
N ASN A 204 7.52 -11.32 -12.01
CA ASN A 204 6.95 -11.78 -13.29
C ASN A 204 5.62 -12.49 -13.02
N PHE A 205 4.51 -11.75 -12.92
CA PHE A 205 3.21 -12.40 -13.06
C PHE A 205 3.09 -12.89 -14.50
N ARG A 206 2.97 -14.21 -14.68
CA ARG A 206 2.75 -14.80 -16.00
C ARG A 206 1.29 -14.54 -16.39
N HIS A 207 1.09 -13.70 -17.40
CA HIS A 207 -0.20 -13.59 -18.11
C HIS A 207 -0.57 -14.91 -18.79
#